data_AF-A0A6C0LLG9-F1
#
_entry.id   AF-A0A6C0LLG9-F1
#
_cell.length_a   1.000
_cell.length_b   1.000
_cell.length_c   1.000
_cell.angle_alpha   90.00
_cell.angle_beta   90.00
_cell.angle_gamma   90.00
#
_symmetry.space_group_name_H-M   'P 1'
#
loop_
_entity.id
_entity.type
_entity.pdbx_description
1 polymer ?
#
loop_
_entity_poly.entity_id
_entity_poly.type
_entity_poly.pdbx_seq_one_letter_code
_entity_poly.pdbx_strand_id
1 'polypeptide(L)'
;MCNIFEEQVFKDTSYSICSFQFRAKQTGDGEGSVSSDSECHIYPANKIIHFTLCPENNYTIGGEIYNLRKNTKYKIDRATKLTKNTEDFTNILVKCIDDNIHSKIGVSVVDDLTREKYIDRTPNLTARSYAILVIEPKITLEEQSELVDKFNTYMTICRDKYNSLFLTNYRESNTIARKRISFGLVYDICGHLLSP
;
A
#
# COMPACT_ATOMS: atom_id res chain seq x y z
N MET A 1 10.68 -13.02 -17.82
CA MET A 1 11.37 -13.94 -16.88
C MET A 1 12.06 -13.10 -15.82
N CYS A 2 11.97 -13.50 -14.55
CA CYS A 2 12.66 -12.88 -13.42
C CYS A 2 13.60 -13.89 -12.77
N ASN A 3 14.82 -13.48 -12.41
CA ASN A 3 15.76 -14.28 -11.66
C ASN A 3 16.27 -13.48 -10.46
N ILE A 4 16.20 -14.08 -9.27
CA ILE A 4 16.76 -13.53 -8.03
C ILE A 4 17.96 -14.40 -7.65
N PHE A 5 19.11 -13.77 -7.46
CA PHE A 5 20.33 -14.40 -7.00
C PHE A 5 20.61 -13.91 -5.58
N GLU A 6 20.40 -14.79 -4.60
CA GLU A 6 20.73 -14.57 -3.19
C GLU A 6 22.20 -14.93 -2.88
N GLU A 7 22.91 -15.49 -3.86
CA GLU A 7 24.35 -15.72 -3.84
C GLU A 7 25.12 -14.60 -4.57
N GLN A 8 26.43 -14.50 -4.30
CA GLN A 8 27.30 -13.54 -4.96
C GLN A 8 27.53 -13.92 -6.43
N VAL A 9 26.99 -13.12 -7.35
CA VAL A 9 27.17 -13.32 -8.80
C VAL A 9 28.38 -12.56 -9.36
N PHE A 10 28.65 -11.35 -8.85
CA PHE A 10 29.79 -10.53 -9.24
C PHE A 10 30.76 -10.33 -8.07
N LYS A 11 32.07 -10.32 -8.36
CA LYS A 11 33.12 -10.21 -7.34
C LYS A 11 33.06 -8.91 -6.53
N ASP A 12 32.48 -7.87 -7.10
CA ASP A 12 32.38 -6.51 -6.54
C ASP A 12 31.03 -6.20 -5.88
N THR A 13 30.06 -7.11 -5.91
CA THR A 13 28.75 -6.93 -5.27
C THR A 13 28.54 -7.93 -4.14
N SER A 14 28.15 -7.46 -2.96
CA SER A 14 27.81 -8.31 -1.81
C SER A 14 26.31 -8.45 -1.55
N TYR A 15 25.47 -7.80 -2.38
CA TYR A 15 24.01 -7.78 -2.24
C TYR A 15 23.32 -8.69 -3.27
N SER A 16 22.07 -9.08 -2.99
CA SER A 16 21.26 -9.91 -3.88
C SER A 16 20.96 -9.19 -5.20
N ILE A 17 21.00 -9.93 -6.31
CA ILE A 17 20.76 -9.39 -7.65
C ILE A 17 19.41 -9.86 -8.16
N CYS A 18 18.59 -8.93 -8.63
CA CYS A 18 17.37 -9.23 -9.36
C CYS A 18 17.58 -8.88 -10.84
N SER A 19 17.42 -9.87 -11.72
CA SER A 19 17.53 -9.73 -13.17
C SER A 19 16.16 -9.99 -13.80
N PHE A 20 15.70 -9.08 -14.65
CA PHE A 20 14.43 -9.20 -15.33
C PHE A 20 14.61 -8.96 -16.83
N GLN A 21 13.97 -9.80 -17.63
CA GLN A 21 13.91 -9.67 -19.08
C GLN A 21 12.45 -9.45 -19.50
N PHE A 22 12.23 -8.40 -20.30
CA PHE A 22 10.93 -8.05 -20.88
C PHE A 22 11.10 -7.66 -22.35
N ARG A 23 10.02 -7.74 -23.11
CA ARG A 23 9.93 -7.26 -24.50
C ARG A 23 8.65 -6.44 -24.67
N ALA A 24 8.66 -5.49 -25.59
CA ALA A 24 7.44 -4.79 -25.98
C ALA A 24 6.47 -5.75 -26.66
N LYS A 25 5.18 -5.66 -26.30
CA LYS A 25 4.10 -6.46 -26.92
C LYS A 25 4.03 -6.16 -28.42
N GLN A 26 4.00 -7.20 -29.24
CA GLN A 26 3.91 -7.08 -30.70
C GLN A 26 2.47 -7.28 -31.17
N THR A 27 2.09 -6.70 -32.32
CA THR A 27 0.75 -6.78 -32.93
C THR A 27 0.29 -8.21 -33.25
N GLY A 28 1.21 -9.18 -33.26
CA GLY A 28 0.91 -10.62 -33.43
C GLY A 28 0.83 -11.42 -32.12
N ASP A 29 1.16 -10.81 -30.97
CA ASP A 29 1.00 -11.42 -29.63
C ASP A 29 -0.48 -11.34 -29.24
N GLY A 30 -1.35 -12.09 -29.93
CA GLY A 30 -2.79 -12.27 -29.70
C GLY A 30 -3.55 -11.08 -29.12
N GLU A 31 -4.46 -10.48 -29.90
CA GLU A 31 -5.30 -9.32 -29.52
C GLU A 31 -6.14 -9.47 -28.22
N GLY A 32 -6.06 -10.60 -27.50
CA GLY A 32 -6.72 -10.86 -26.22
C GLY A 32 -5.86 -11.34 -25.06
N SER A 33 -4.53 -11.50 -25.18
CA SER A 33 -3.68 -11.82 -24.01
C SER A 33 -3.49 -10.56 -23.18
N VAL A 34 -4.43 -10.33 -22.26
CA VAL A 34 -4.36 -9.27 -21.26
C VAL A 34 -3.62 -9.76 -20.01
N SER A 35 -3.55 -11.08 -19.81
CA SER A 35 -2.70 -11.71 -18.80
C SER A 35 -1.38 -12.20 -19.38
N SER A 36 -0.32 -12.10 -18.57
CA SER A 36 0.99 -12.68 -18.80
C SER A 36 1.37 -13.54 -17.62
N ASP A 37 1.46 -14.85 -17.84
CA ASP A 37 2.06 -15.76 -16.88
C ASP A 37 3.58 -15.54 -16.86
N SER A 38 4.17 -15.66 -15.69
CA SER A 38 5.58 -15.37 -15.47
C SER A 38 6.14 -16.22 -14.35
N GLU A 39 7.44 -16.48 -14.46
CA GLU A 39 8.19 -17.26 -13.51
C GLU A 39 9.34 -16.41 -12.94
N CYS A 40 9.53 -16.54 -11.64
CA CYS A 40 10.67 -16.02 -10.91
C CYS A 40 11.48 -17.18 -10.35
N HIS A 41 12.74 -17.32 -10.78
CA HIS A 41 13.66 -18.33 -10.24
C HIS A 41 14.53 -17.70 -9.15
N ILE A 42 14.66 -18.36 -8.00
CA ILE A 42 15.48 -17.92 -6.88
C ILE A 42 16.65 -18.87 -6.71
N TYR A 43 17.86 -18.36 -6.88
CA TYR A 43 19.14 -19.06 -6.75
C TYR A 43 19.87 -18.65 -5.46
N PRO A 44 20.62 -19.57 -4.83
CA PRO A 44 20.91 -20.94 -5.26
C PRO A 44 19.84 -21.95 -4.81
N ALA A 45 18.79 -21.50 -4.13
CA ALA A 45 17.75 -22.37 -3.57
C ALA A 45 16.94 -23.16 -4.63
N ASN A 46 17.06 -22.80 -5.92
CA ASN A 46 16.30 -23.35 -7.05
C ASN A 46 14.78 -23.33 -6.82
N LYS A 47 14.29 -22.32 -6.10
CA LYS A 47 12.85 -22.12 -5.91
C LYS A 47 12.28 -21.42 -7.13
N ILE A 48 11.10 -21.85 -7.58
CA ILE A 48 10.36 -21.22 -8.67
C ILE A 48 9.07 -20.65 -8.11
N ILE A 49 8.83 -19.37 -8.37
CA ILE A 49 7.58 -18.68 -8.04
C ILE A 49 6.86 -18.38 -9.34
N HIS A 50 5.68 -18.98 -9.51
CA HIS A 50 4.79 -18.67 -10.63
C HIS A 50 3.83 -17.54 -10.23
N PHE A 51 3.62 -16.59 -11.13
CA PHE A 51 2.67 -15.51 -10.94
C PHE A 51 2.12 -15.03 -12.29
N THR A 52 0.91 -14.49 -12.26
CA THR A 52 0.25 -13.92 -13.43
C THR A 52 0.14 -12.42 -13.26
N LEU A 53 0.43 -11.65 -14.31
CA LEU A 53 0.22 -10.20 -14.38
C LEU A 53 -0.93 -9.92 -15.35
N CYS A 54 -1.97 -9.23 -14.90
CA CYS A 54 -3.18 -8.99 -15.69
C CYS A 54 -3.84 -7.66 -15.28
N PRO A 55 -4.86 -7.16 -16.01
CA PRO A 55 -5.57 -5.94 -15.62
C PRO A 55 -6.15 -6.01 -14.21
N GLU A 56 -6.65 -7.18 -13.82
CA GLU A 56 -7.32 -7.38 -12.54
C GLU A 56 -6.38 -7.09 -11.36
N ASN A 57 -5.10 -7.44 -11.49
CA ASN A 57 -4.07 -7.14 -10.50
C ASN A 57 -3.18 -5.95 -10.86
N ASN A 58 -3.65 -5.10 -11.78
CA ASN A 58 -2.92 -3.92 -12.25
C ASN A 58 -1.48 -4.24 -12.70
N TYR A 59 -1.28 -5.42 -13.29
CA TYR A 59 0.01 -5.95 -13.71
C TYR A 59 1.08 -5.95 -12.59
N THR A 60 0.67 -6.15 -11.34
CA THR A 60 1.57 -6.20 -10.16
C THR A 60 1.15 -7.29 -9.17
N ILE A 61 2.07 -7.69 -8.30
CA ILE A 61 1.77 -8.67 -7.24
C ILE A 61 0.94 -8.00 -6.14
N GLY A 62 -0.28 -8.47 -5.95
CA GLY A 62 -1.24 -7.90 -4.99
C GLY A 62 -1.85 -6.57 -5.45
N GLY A 63 -1.77 -6.25 -6.76
CA GLY A 63 -2.25 -4.97 -7.27
C GLY A 63 -3.76 -4.86 -7.44
N GLU A 64 -4.52 -5.94 -7.21
CA GLU A 64 -5.98 -5.88 -7.18
C GLU A 64 -6.50 -4.98 -6.04
N ILE A 65 -5.66 -4.70 -5.04
CA ILE A 65 -5.92 -3.71 -3.98
C ILE A 65 -6.13 -2.29 -4.53
N TYR A 66 -5.59 -1.97 -5.71
CA TYR A 66 -5.80 -0.67 -6.37
C TYR A 66 -7.12 -0.61 -7.15
N ASN A 67 -7.80 -1.76 -7.31
CA ASN A 67 -9.05 -1.91 -8.04
C ASN A 67 -10.25 -2.18 -7.10
N LEU A 68 -10.09 -1.93 -5.80
CA LEU A 68 -11.15 -2.16 -4.81
C LEU A 68 -12.40 -1.34 -5.14
N ARG A 69 -13.57 -2.01 -5.03
CA ARG A 69 -14.87 -1.34 -5.13
C ARG A 69 -15.08 -0.51 -3.86
N LYS A 70 -15.29 0.80 -4.05
CA LYS A 70 -15.44 1.79 -2.97
C LYS A 70 -16.91 2.03 -2.69
N ASN A 71 -17.24 2.24 -1.43
CA ASN A 71 -18.54 2.76 -1.06
C ASN A 71 -18.64 4.25 -1.44
N THR A 72 -19.41 4.59 -2.47
CA THR A 72 -19.57 5.98 -2.94
C THR A 72 -20.36 6.85 -1.97
N LYS A 73 -20.95 6.27 -0.92
CA LYS A 73 -21.60 7.03 0.18
C LYS A 73 -20.59 7.90 0.93
N TYR A 74 -19.36 7.42 1.05
CA TYR A 74 -18.32 8.09 1.84
C TYR A 74 -17.29 8.74 0.92
N LYS A 75 -17.07 10.03 1.11
CA LYS A 75 -15.90 10.73 0.59
C LYS A 75 -14.83 10.73 1.67
N ILE A 76 -13.64 10.26 1.32
CA ILE A 76 -12.51 10.12 2.23
C ILE A 76 -11.36 10.98 1.72
N ASP A 77 -10.80 11.81 2.61
CA ASP A 77 -9.61 12.61 2.34
C ASP A 77 -8.77 12.76 3.63
N ARG A 78 -7.72 13.56 3.60
CA ARG A 78 -6.93 13.95 4.76
C ARG A 78 -7.30 15.35 5.24
N ALA A 79 -7.13 15.58 6.52
CA ALA A 79 -7.26 16.90 7.12
C ALA A 79 -6.08 17.79 6.69
N THR A 80 -6.40 18.98 6.20
CA THR A 80 -5.41 20.01 5.81
C THR A 80 -5.84 21.38 6.31
N LYS A 81 -4.94 22.37 6.25
CA LYS A 81 -5.30 23.78 6.52
C LYS A 81 -6.39 24.35 5.59
N LEU A 82 -6.68 23.68 4.47
CA LEU A 82 -7.71 24.11 3.51
C LEU A 82 -9.06 23.42 3.73
N THR A 83 -9.13 22.42 4.61
CA THR A 83 -10.37 21.70 4.87
C THR A 83 -11.33 22.59 5.65
N LYS A 84 -12.48 22.91 5.04
CA LYS A 84 -13.42 23.92 5.56
C LYS A 84 -14.28 23.42 6.72
N ASN A 85 -14.72 22.16 6.66
CA ASN A 85 -15.53 21.56 7.70
C ASN A 85 -14.66 20.69 8.61
N THR A 86 -14.32 21.21 9.79
CA THR A 86 -13.55 20.46 10.78
C THR A 86 -14.41 19.48 11.58
N GLU A 87 -15.74 19.61 11.50
CA GLU A 87 -16.64 18.70 12.23
C GLU A 87 -16.57 17.27 11.67
N ASP A 88 -16.22 17.11 10.39
CA ASP A 88 -16.03 15.83 9.71
C ASP A 88 -14.65 15.19 9.99
N PHE A 89 -13.82 15.83 10.81
CA PHE A 89 -12.53 15.26 11.16
C PHE A 89 -12.75 14.06 12.07
N THR A 90 -12.23 12.92 11.62
CA THR A 90 -12.17 11.72 12.45
C THR A 90 -11.02 11.83 13.44
N ASN A 91 -11.01 10.94 14.41
CA ASN A 91 -9.90 10.69 15.31
C ASN A 91 -8.97 9.61 14.75
N ILE A 92 -9.07 9.27 13.45
CA ILE A 92 -8.23 8.25 12.81
C ILE A 92 -6.95 8.89 12.30
N LEU A 93 -5.83 8.52 12.91
CA LEU A 93 -4.48 8.82 12.43
C LEU A 93 -3.97 7.69 11.54
N VAL A 94 -3.50 8.05 10.36
CA VAL A 94 -2.83 7.15 9.42
C VAL A 94 -1.32 7.31 9.56
N LYS A 95 -0.61 6.19 9.64
CA LYS A 95 0.84 6.10 9.46
C LYS A 95 1.15 5.45 8.13
N CYS A 96 1.84 6.18 7.25
CA CYS A 96 2.06 5.77 5.85
C CYS A 96 3.42 5.14 5.56
N ILE A 97 4.29 4.98 6.56
CA ILE A 97 5.66 4.48 6.39
C ILE A 97 5.93 3.39 7.42
N ASP A 98 6.57 2.30 7.00
CA ASP A 98 7.15 1.35 7.95
C ASP A 98 8.44 1.92 8.54
N ASP A 99 8.58 1.87 9.87
CA ASP A 99 9.83 2.23 10.54
C ASP A 99 10.64 1.00 10.92
N ASN A 100 9.98 0.00 11.52
CA ASN A 100 10.57 -1.27 11.93
C ASN A 100 9.49 -2.36 12.03
N ILE A 101 9.88 -3.60 12.36
CA ILE A 101 8.97 -4.75 12.48
C ILE A 101 7.82 -4.53 13.47
N HIS A 102 8.02 -3.72 14.52
CA HIS A 102 7.03 -3.40 15.55
C HIS A 102 6.24 -2.11 15.27
N SER A 103 6.57 -1.40 14.18
CA SER A 103 5.96 -0.12 13.84
C SER A 103 5.82 0.03 12.33
N LYS A 104 4.88 -0.75 11.79
CA LYS A 104 4.52 -0.78 10.37
C LYS A 104 3.45 0.26 10.04
N ILE A 105 3.18 0.44 8.74
CA ILE A 105 2.00 1.13 8.22
C ILE A 105 0.74 0.61 8.90
N GLY A 106 -0.13 1.54 9.30
CA GLY A 106 -1.37 1.22 9.97
C GLY A 106 -2.17 2.47 10.29
N VAL A 107 -3.33 2.27 10.89
CA VAL A 107 -4.21 3.32 11.38
C VAL A 107 -4.50 3.14 12.87
N SER A 108 -4.79 4.22 13.57
CA SER A 108 -5.11 4.21 15.00
C SER A 108 -6.08 5.32 15.37
N VAL A 109 -6.94 5.09 16.36
CA VAL A 109 -7.73 6.16 16.99
C VAL A 109 -6.83 6.96 17.94
N VAL A 110 -6.90 8.29 17.89
CA VAL A 110 -6.08 9.20 18.71
C VAL A 110 -6.93 10.29 19.37
N ASP A 111 -6.42 10.87 20.46
CA ASP A 111 -7.05 12.02 21.10
C ASP A 111 -7.03 13.28 20.22
N ASP A 112 -7.82 14.28 20.62
CA ASP A 112 -7.96 15.53 19.87
C ASP A 112 -6.66 16.34 19.79
N LEU A 113 -5.80 16.27 20.81
CA LEU A 113 -4.52 16.97 20.84
C LEU A 113 -3.57 16.39 19.78
N THR A 114 -3.52 15.07 19.70
CA THR A 114 -2.75 14.31 18.72
C THR A 114 -3.32 14.54 17.33
N ARG A 115 -4.65 14.53 17.19
CA ARG A 115 -5.33 14.84 15.92
C ARG A 115 -4.89 16.20 15.37
N GLU A 116 -4.94 17.24 16.19
CA GLU A 116 -4.58 18.61 15.78
C GLU A 116 -3.13 18.70 15.27
N LYS A 117 -2.20 17.97 15.89
CA LYS A 117 -0.79 17.92 15.49
C LYS A 117 -0.57 17.37 14.08
N TYR A 118 -1.44 16.48 13.60
CA TYR A 118 -1.27 15.78 12.32
C TYR A 118 -2.14 16.34 11.18
N ILE A 119 -2.77 17.49 11.38
CA ILE A 119 -3.39 18.26 10.29
C ILE A 119 -2.29 18.80 9.37
N ASP A 120 -2.39 18.57 8.06
CA ASP A 120 -1.37 19.06 7.12
C ASP A 120 -1.47 20.59 6.98
N ARG A 121 -0.56 21.28 7.66
CA ARG A 121 -0.38 22.73 7.60
C ARG A 121 0.84 23.16 6.79
N THR A 122 1.53 22.23 6.13
CA THR A 122 2.71 22.56 5.32
C THR A 122 2.35 23.57 4.22
N PRO A 123 3.30 24.41 3.75
CA PRO A 123 3.01 25.44 2.76
C PRO A 123 2.27 24.90 1.53
N ASN A 124 2.71 23.73 1.03
CA ASN A 124 2.24 23.09 -0.19
C ASN A 124 1.43 21.81 0.04
N LEU A 125 0.99 21.53 1.28
CA LEU A 125 0.25 20.31 1.63
C LEU A 125 1.00 19.02 1.24
N THR A 126 2.30 18.99 1.53
CA THR A 126 3.22 17.93 1.12
C THR A 126 3.52 16.94 2.23
N ALA A 127 2.81 16.97 3.37
CA ALA A 127 2.95 15.94 4.39
C ALA A 127 2.60 14.58 3.80
N ARG A 128 3.38 13.54 4.13
CA ARG A 128 3.37 12.26 3.41
C ARG A 128 3.54 11.03 4.29
N SER A 129 3.87 11.25 5.56
CA SER A 129 4.17 10.20 6.53
C SER A 129 2.98 9.92 7.43
N TYR A 130 2.19 10.94 7.73
CA TYR A 130 1.03 10.89 8.61
C TYR A 130 -0.10 11.74 8.06
N ALA A 131 -1.33 11.37 8.37
CA ALA A 131 -2.53 12.14 8.04
C ALA A 131 -3.67 11.80 9.01
N ILE A 132 -4.48 12.80 9.36
CA ILE A 132 -5.80 12.56 9.96
C ILE A 132 -6.81 12.35 8.83
N LEU A 133 -7.64 11.32 8.92
CA LEU A 133 -8.71 11.10 7.93
C LEU A 133 -9.89 12.03 8.16
N VAL A 134 -10.47 12.49 7.07
CA VAL A 134 -11.76 13.18 6.98
C VAL A 134 -12.69 12.25 6.23
N ILE A 135 -13.84 11.94 6.82
CA ILE A 135 -14.82 11.02 6.24
C ILE A 135 -16.17 11.72 6.24
N GLU A 136 -16.72 11.92 5.04
CA GLU A 136 -17.99 12.62 4.81
C GLU A 136 -19.01 11.63 4.21
N PRO A 137 -20.18 11.39 4.83
CA PRO A 137 -20.63 11.94 6.11
C PRO A 137 -19.83 11.38 7.30
N LYS A 138 -19.77 12.16 8.38
CA LYS A 138 -19.08 11.78 9.61
C LYS A 138 -19.58 10.44 10.14
N ILE A 139 -18.62 9.59 10.52
CA ILE A 139 -18.85 8.32 11.20
C ILE A 139 -18.63 8.45 12.72
N THR A 140 -19.35 7.65 13.49
CA THR A 140 -19.27 7.56 14.95
C THR A 140 -17.91 7.07 15.43
N LEU A 141 -17.59 7.25 16.72
CA LEU A 141 -16.32 6.77 17.28
C LEU A 141 -16.22 5.25 17.28
N GLU A 142 -17.36 4.58 17.45
CA GLU A 142 -17.50 3.13 17.35
C GLU A 142 -17.16 2.66 15.93
N GLU A 143 -17.76 3.27 14.90
CA GLU A 143 -17.46 2.97 13.49
C GLU A 143 -15.99 3.29 13.14
N GLN A 144 -15.41 4.34 13.71
CA GLN A 144 -13.99 4.66 13.51
C GLN A 144 -13.08 3.57 14.09
N SER A 145 -13.40 3.07 15.28
CA SER A 145 -12.65 2.00 15.93
C SER A 145 -12.76 0.69 15.14
N GLU A 146 -13.97 0.35 14.67
CA GLU A 146 -14.20 -0.81 13.82
C GLU A 146 -13.43 -0.70 12.49
N LEU A 147 -13.44 0.48 11.86
CA LEU A 147 -12.69 0.72 10.62
C LEU A 147 -11.18 0.55 10.83
N VAL A 148 -10.65 1.03 11.95
CA VAL A 148 -9.23 0.89 12.31
C VAL A 148 -8.84 -0.58 12.42
N ASP A 149 -9.64 -1.38 13.12
CA ASP A 149 -9.40 -2.82 13.27
C ASP A 149 -9.49 -3.56 11.93
N LYS A 150 -10.53 -3.27 11.13
CA LYS A 150 -10.69 -3.82 9.79
C LYS A 150 -9.51 -3.48 8.88
N PHE A 151 -9.07 -2.23 8.88
CA PHE A 151 -7.95 -1.78 8.05
C PHE A 151 -6.65 -2.50 8.43
N ASN A 152 -6.31 -2.54 9.72
CA ASN A 152 -5.07 -3.15 10.19
C ASN A 152 -5.08 -4.68 9.96
N THR A 153 -6.23 -5.32 10.14
CA THR A 153 -6.43 -6.74 9.82
C THR A 153 -6.25 -7.00 8.33
N TYR A 154 -6.94 -6.22 7.49
CA TYR A 154 -6.84 -6.31 6.03
C TYR A 154 -5.40 -6.13 5.54
N MET A 155 -4.70 -5.11 6.06
CA MET A 155 -3.30 -4.88 5.75
C MET A 155 -2.44 -6.09 6.15
N THR A 156 -2.66 -6.68 7.33
CA THR A 156 -1.90 -7.87 7.76
C THR A 156 -2.11 -9.04 6.80
N ILE A 157 -3.36 -9.34 6.44
CA ILE A 157 -3.71 -10.39 5.48
C ILE A 157 -3.02 -10.16 4.13
N CYS A 158 -3.10 -8.94 3.57
CA CYS A 158 -2.45 -8.62 2.31
C CYS A 158 -0.93 -8.73 2.39
N ARG A 159 -0.33 -8.35 3.53
CA ARG A 159 1.12 -8.42 3.71
C ARG A 159 1.62 -9.84 3.81
N ASP A 160 0.90 -10.72 4.48
CA ASP A 160 1.24 -12.14 4.57
C ASP A 160 1.05 -12.84 3.22
N LYS A 161 -0.06 -12.54 2.53
CA LYS A 161 -0.37 -13.12 1.22
C LYS A 161 0.61 -12.70 0.12
N TYR A 162 0.99 -11.43 0.09
CA TYR A 162 1.76 -10.84 -1.02
C TYR A 162 3.17 -10.42 -0.64
N ASN A 163 3.66 -10.78 0.55
CA ASN A 163 4.96 -10.36 1.07
C ASN A 163 5.16 -8.83 1.00
N SER A 164 4.08 -8.06 1.21
CA SER A 164 4.07 -6.59 1.09
C SER A 164 4.54 -6.04 -0.28
N LEU A 165 4.49 -6.84 -1.36
CA LEU A 165 4.90 -6.42 -2.70
C LEU A 165 3.93 -5.43 -3.37
N PHE A 166 2.68 -5.37 -2.89
CA PHE A 166 1.70 -4.37 -3.31
C PHE A 166 2.04 -2.95 -2.84
N LEU A 167 2.99 -2.79 -1.91
CA LEU A 167 3.43 -1.51 -1.38
C LEU A 167 4.74 -1.06 -2.02
N THR A 168 4.90 0.25 -2.18
CA THR A 168 6.14 0.84 -2.70
C THR A 168 7.28 0.69 -1.69
N ASN A 169 8.48 0.35 -2.16
CA ASN A 169 9.69 0.36 -1.33
C ASN A 169 10.04 1.79 -0.89
N TYR A 170 10.47 1.95 0.36
CA TYR A 170 10.83 3.25 0.94
C TYR A 170 12.21 3.21 1.61
N ARG A 171 13.24 3.59 0.85
CA ARG A 171 14.63 3.70 1.30
C ARG A 171 15.19 2.39 1.88
N GLU A 172 16.48 2.41 2.19
CA GLU A 172 17.27 1.29 2.71
C GLU A 172 16.51 0.43 3.73
N SER A 173 16.74 -0.88 3.63
CA SER A 173 16.17 -1.87 4.54
C SER A 173 16.84 -1.76 5.90
N ASN A 174 16.04 -1.64 6.96
CA ASN A 174 16.53 -1.77 8.34
C ASN A 174 16.27 -3.22 8.80
N THR A 175 15.66 -3.40 9.97
CA THR A 175 15.15 -4.70 10.45
C THR A 175 14.12 -5.33 9.50
N ILE A 176 13.51 -4.54 8.62
CA ILE A 176 12.64 -4.97 7.52
C ILE A 176 12.85 -4.09 6.30
N ALA A 177 12.47 -4.61 5.12
CA ALA A 177 12.33 -3.81 3.91
C ALA A 177 11.20 -2.79 4.13
N ARG A 178 11.57 -1.53 4.33
CA ARG A 178 10.62 -0.46 4.65
C ARG A 178 9.71 -0.21 3.46
N LYS A 179 8.40 -0.18 3.71
CA LYS A 179 7.40 0.14 2.70
C LYS A 179 6.77 1.50 2.97
N ARG A 180 6.12 2.03 1.93
CA ARG A 180 5.27 3.22 2.01
C ARG A 180 3.95 2.97 1.30
N ILE A 181 2.88 3.46 1.90
CA ILE A 181 1.54 3.51 1.30
C ILE A 181 1.21 4.95 0.90
N SER A 182 0.49 5.13 -0.21
CA SER A 182 -0.04 6.44 -0.61
C SER A 182 -1.33 6.73 0.15
N PHE A 183 -1.67 8.00 0.36
CA PHE A 183 -2.97 8.33 0.95
C PHE A 183 -4.13 7.86 0.07
N GLY A 184 -4.00 7.95 -1.25
CA GLY A 184 -5.02 7.44 -2.17
C GLY A 184 -5.34 5.97 -1.93
N LEU A 185 -4.31 5.12 -1.75
CA LEU A 185 -4.55 3.70 -1.46
C LEU A 185 -5.21 3.51 -0.07
N VAL A 186 -4.83 4.32 0.92
CA VAL A 186 -5.51 4.30 2.24
C VAL A 186 -7.00 4.64 2.09
N TYR A 187 -7.32 5.69 1.32
CA TYR A 187 -8.71 6.09 1.09
C TYR A 187 -9.50 4.98 0.39
N ASP A 188 -8.89 4.32 -0.58
CA ASP A 188 -9.51 3.25 -1.35
C ASP A 188 -9.81 2.02 -0.47
N ILE A 189 -8.86 1.64 0.37
CA ILE A 189 -9.05 0.55 1.35
C ILE A 189 -10.11 0.92 2.38
N CYS A 190 -10.04 2.12 2.98
CA CYS A 190 -11.04 2.55 3.96
C CYS A 190 -12.45 2.62 3.35
N GLY A 191 -12.58 3.16 2.13
CA GLY A 191 -13.85 3.26 1.43
C GLY A 191 -14.41 1.88 1.03
N HIS A 192 -13.54 0.91 0.77
CA HIS A 192 -13.94 -0.48 0.57
C HIS A 192 -14.47 -1.10 1.87
N LEU A 193 -13.75 -0.93 2.99
CA LEU A 193 -14.07 -1.53 4.29
C LEU A 193 -15.27 -0.89 5.02
N LEU A 194 -15.65 0.33 4.63
CA LEU A 194 -16.89 0.99 5.03
C LEU A 194 -18.11 0.57 4.20
N SER A 195 -17.95 -0.38 3.26
CA SER A 195 -19.09 -1.01 2.58
C SER A 195 -19.79 -1.98 3.53
N PRO A 196 -21.14 -2.06 3.49
CA PRO A 196 -21.90 -3.04 4.25
C PRO A 196 -21.59 -4.49 3.84
#